data_AF-A0A929RXG0-F1
#
_entry.id   AF-A0A929RXG0-F1
#
_cell.length_a   1.000
_cell.length_b   1.000
_cell.length_c   1.000
_cell.angle_alpha   90.00
_cell.angle_beta   90.00
_cell.angle_gamma   90.00
#
_symmetry.space_group_name_H-M   'P 1'
#
loop_
_entity.id
_entity.type
_entity.pdbx_description
1 polymer ?
#
loop_
_entity_poly.entity_id
_entity_poly.type
_entity_poly.pdbx_seq_one_letter_code
_entity_poly.pdbx_strand_id
1 'polypeptide(L)'
;MEEIMLQDTPIEERKRILRDSCDQIVERSYTRKFDQTQLDSKRAEIANVLIQINELDEELATIRADFKGRIKPLQERLGVIRDEIKAGGEWIKTDCYRFTEPETGYTAIYSPEGYKLEERKMTPEERQRTVFQLTRKTGTDD
;
A
#
# COMPACT_ATOMS: atom_id res chain seq x y z
N MET A 1 40.99 -20.56 48.11
CA MET A 1 41.84 -20.22 46.95
C MET A 1 41.54 -18.79 46.57
N GLU A 2 42.57 -18.00 46.27
CA GLU A 2 42.42 -16.63 45.78
C GLU A 2 41.71 -16.59 44.43
N GLU A 3 41.00 -15.50 44.13
CA GLU A 3 40.32 -15.31 42.84
C GLU A 3 41.31 -15.13 41.69
N ILE A 4 42.53 -14.64 41.98
CA ILE A 4 43.60 -14.43 41.01
C ILE A 4 44.93 -14.93 41.60
N MET A 5 45.48 -16.02 41.05
CA MET A 5 46.83 -16.47 41.44
C MET A 5 47.91 -15.50 40.96
N LEU A 6 48.91 -15.26 41.83
CA LEU A 6 50.08 -14.41 41.57
C LEU A 6 49.68 -12.97 41.18
N GLN A 7 48.70 -12.39 41.88
CA GLN A 7 48.09 -11.10 41.55
C GLN A 7 49.10 -9.95 41.39
N ASP A 8 50.22 -9.97 42.12
CA ASP A 8 51.25 -8.92 42.11
C ASP A 8 52.28 -9.06 40.98
N THR A 9 52.23 -10.15 40.20
CA THR A 9 53.16 -10.35 39.06
C THR A 9 52.57 -9.83 37.75
N PRO A 10 53.38 -9.23 36.87
CA PRO A 10 52.96 -8.89 35.51
C PRO A 10 52.44 -10.11 34.75
N ILE A 11 51.47 -9.91 33.84
CA ILE A 11 50.79 -11.01 33.13
C ILE A 11 51.76 -11.96 32.41
N GLU A 12 52.80 -11.44 31.78
CA GLU A 12 53.76 -12.29 31.05
C GLU A 12 54.59 -13.18 31.98
N GLU A 13 55.05 -12.63 33.11
CA GLU A 13 55.76 -13.41 34.12
C GLU A 13 54.83 -14.40 34.82
N ARG A 14 53.59 -13.97 35.10
CA ARG A 14 52.52 -14.83 35.65
C ARG A 14 52.27 -16.04 34.78
N LYS A 15 52.14 -15.86 33.47
CA LYS A 15 51.95 -16.96 32.51
C LYS A 15 53.12 -17.96 32.55
N ARG A 16 54.36 -17.47 32.65
CA ARG A 16 55.56 -18.33 32.75
C ARG A 16 55.51 -19.16 34.04
N ILE A 17 55.30 -18.52 35.19
CA ILE A 17 55.23 -19.21 36.50
C ILE A 17 54.08 -20.24 36.51
N LEU A 18 52.90 -19.89 35.97
CA LEU A 18 51.77 -20.82 35.89
C LEU A 18 52.07 -22.02 34.99
N ARG A 19 52.77 -21.81 33.87
CA ARG A 19 53.16 -22.89 32.95
C ARG A 19 54.19 -23.83 33.57
N ASP A 20 55.18 -23.29 34.28
CA ASP A 20 56.27 -24.07 34.87
C ASP A 20 55.83 -24.81 36.15
N SER A 21 54.76 -24.35 36.81
CA SER A 21 54.25 -24.93 38.06
C SER A 21 52.97 -25.77 37.92
N CYS A 22 52.29 -25.76 36.77
CA CYS A 22 51.06 -26.54 36.59
C CYS A 22 51.34 -28.04 36.39
N ASP A 23 50.44 -28.88 36.89
CA ASP A 23 50.49 -30.34 36.66
C ASP A 23 50.19 -30.70 35.19
N GLN A 24 49.32 -29.94 34.53
CA GLN A 24 48.93 -30.15 33.13
C GLN A 24 48.43 -28.85 32.49
N ILE A 25 48.84 -28.60 31.24
CA ILE A 25 48.26 -27.54 30.39
C ILE A 25 46.99 -28.09 29.72
N VAL A 26 45.84 -27.46 29.98
CA VAL A 26 44.54 -27.87 29.45
C VAL A 26 44.02 -26.81 28.47
N GLU A 27 43.69 -27.23 27.24
CA GLU A 27 43.04 -26.36 26.26
C GLU A 27 41.54 -26.24 26.55
N ARG A 28 41.09 -25.03 26.91
CA ARG A 28 39.70 -24.69 27.21
C ARG A 28 39.40 -23.30 26.70
N SER A 29 38.17 -23.10 26.23
CA SER A 29 37.63 -21.77 26.00
C SER A 29 37.03 -21.21 27.30
N TYR A 30 37.25 -19.92 27.55
CA TYR A 30 36.64 -19.21 28.68
C TYR A 30 36.27 -17.78 28.28
N THR A 31 35.32 -17.19 29.01
CA THR A 31 34.97 -15.78 28.84
C THR A 31 35.88 -14.93 29.70
N ARG A 32 36.67 -14.06 29.06
CA ARG A 32 37.42 -13.02 29.76
C ARG A 32 36.45 -11.92 30.20
N LYS A 33 36.44 -11.59 31.50
CA LYS A 33 35.71 -10.41 31.99
C LYS A 33 36.31 -9.15 31.36
N PHE A 34 35.45 -8.23 30.91
CA PHE A 34 35.88 -6.90 30.52
C PHE A 34 36.24 -6.09 31.75
N ASP A 35 37.23 -5.22 31.61
CA ASP A 35 37.42 -4.11 32.54
C ASP A 35 36.40 -2.99 32.26
N GLN A 36 36.37 -1.97 33.14
CA GLN A 36 35.41 -0.88 33.03
C GLN A 36 35.56 -0.10 31.71
N THR A 37 36.78 0.17 31.27
CA THR A 37 37.08 0.87 30.02
C THR A 37 36.57 0.09 28.81
N GLN A 38 36.76 -1.23 28.80
CA GLN A 38 36.27 -2.12 27.76
C GLN A 38 34.75 -2.17 27.74
N LEU A 39 34.09 -2.21 28.90
CA LEU A 39 32.63 -2.13 29.00
C LEU A 39 32.11 -0.82 28.45
N ASP A 40 32.74 0.30 28.78
CA ASP A 40 32.30 1.62 28.34
C ASP A 40 32.51 1.81 26.83
N SER A 41 33.61 1.27 26.27
CA SER A 41 33.81 1.20 24.82
C SER A 41 32.70 0.38 24.13
N LYS A 42 32.31 -0.77 24.70
CA LYS A 42 31.22 -1.57 24.14
C LYS A 42 29.85 -0.90 24.26
N ARG A 43 29.59 -0.15 25.34
CA ARG A 43 28.37 0.66 25.48
C ARG A 43 28.31 1.76 24.43
N ALA A 44 29.42 2.43 24.15
CA ALA A 44 29.50 3.44 23.08
C ALA A 44 29.28 2.82 21.70
N GLU A 45 29.86 1.65 21.44
CA GLU A 45 29.65 0.90 20.20
C GLU A 45 28.16 0.53 20.01
N ILE A 46 27.51 0.04 21.07
CA ILE A 46 26.06 -0.25 21.05
C ILE A 46 25.25 1.00 20.72
N ALA A 47 25.55 2.14 21.33
CA ALA A 47 24.83 3.38 21.08
C ALA A 47 24.94 3.80 19.61
N ASN A 48 26.14 3.71 19.02
CA ASN A 48 26.36 4.04 17.61
C ASN A 48 25.60 3.10 16.67
N VAL A 49 25.60 1.80 16.95
CA VAL A 49 24.86 0.81 16.15
C VAL A 49 23.35 1.06 16.24
N LEU A 50 22.83 1.39 17.43
CA LEU A 50 21.41 1.71 17.61
C LEU A 50 20.99 2.96 16.83
N ILE A 51 21.84 4.00 16.80
CA ILE A 51 21.57 5.20 16.00
C ILE A 51 21.44 4.82 14.52
N GLN A 52 22.39 4.06 13.98
CA GLN A 52 22.37 3.62 12.58
C GLN A 52 21.14 2.77 12.25
N ILE A 53 20.74 1.88 13.18
CA ILE A 53 19.52 1.07 13.00
C ILE A 53 18.29 1.98 12.91
N ASN A 54 18.16 2.95 13.83
CA ASN A 54 17.01 3.83 13.84
C ASN A 54 16.93 4.70 12.59
N GLU A 55 18.06 5.25 12.13
CA GLU A 55 18.12 6.03 10.88
C GLU A 55 17.64 5.19 9.68
N LEU A 56 18.13 3.95 9.56
CA LEU A 56 17.72 3.05 8.49
C LEU A 56 16.23 2.66 8.57
N ASP A 57 15.70 2.46 9.78
CA ASP A 57 14.28 2.15 9.98
C ASP A 57 13.38 3.34 9.60
N GLU A 58 13.79 4.57 9.90
CA GLU A 58 13.08 5.80 9.50
C GLU A 58 13.08 5.99 7.97
N GLU A 59 14.23 5.79 7.32
CA GLU A 59 14.33 5.82 5.85
C GLU A 59 13.44 4.76 5.21
N LEU A 60 13.50 3.53 5.72
CA LEU A 60 12.69 2.42 5.22
C LEU A 60 11.19 2.66 5.45
N ALA A 61 10.79 3.28 6.56
CA ALA A 61 9.40 3.68 6.79
C ALA A 61 8.93 4.72 5.75
N THR A 62 9.78 5.68 5.41
CA THR A 62 9.50 6.70 4.39
C THR A 62 9.32 6.08 3.00
N ILE A 63 10.23 5.19 2.61
CA ILE A 63 10.16 4.47 1.32
C ILE A 63 8.89 3.62 1.25
N ARG A 64 8.56 2.89 2.32
CA ARG A 64 7.32 2.09 2.39
C ARG A 64 6.07 2.98 2.25
N ALA A 65 6.07 4.16 2.86
CA ALA A 65 4.96 5.10 2.75
C ALA A 65 4.79 5.61 1.31
N ASP A 66 5.87 5.95 0.61
CA ASP A 66 5.84 6.35 -0.81
C ASP A 66 5.25 5.25 -1.70
N PHE A 67 5.78 4.03 -1.61
CA PHE A 67 5.28 2.90 -2.40
C PHE A 67 3.81 2.60 -2.09
N LYS A 68 3.40 2.66 -0.82
CA LYS A 68 2.00 2.49 -0.43
C LYS A 68 1.12 3.60 -1.03
N GLY A 69 1.61 4.84 -1.06
CA GLY A 69 0.96 5.97 -1.71
C GLY A 69 0.75 5.75 -3.22
N ARG A 70 1.74 5.16 -3.91
CA ARG A 70 1.67 4.83 -5.34
C ARG A 70 0.75 3.64 -5.65
N ILE A 71 0.70 2.65 -4.76
CA ILE A 71 -0.13 1.44 -4.93
C ILE A 71 -1.62 1.76 -4.69
N LYS A 72 -1.94 2.59 -3.70
CA LYS A 72 -3.32 2.91 -3.32
C LYS A 72 -4.22 3.35 -4.48
N PRO A 73 -3.86 4.34 -5.34
CA PRO A 73 -4.72 4.75 -6.45
C PRO A 73 -4.90 3.64 -7.50
N LEU A 74 -3.91 2.75 -7.66
CA LEU A 74 -4.03 1.60 -8.56
C LEU A 74 -5.01 0.57 -8.01
N GLN A 75 -5.03 0.35 -6.70
CA GLN A 75 -6.01 -0.53 -6.05
C GLN A 75 -7.43 0.05 -6.13
N GLU A 76 -7.58 1.35 -5.95
CA GLU A 76 -8.86 2.06 -6.12
C GLU A 76 -9.34 1.95 -7.58
N ARG A 77 -8.46 2.21 -8.56
CA ARG A 77 -8.74 2.04 -9.99
C ARG A 77 -9.16 0.61 -10.33
N LEU A 78 -8.47 -0.39 -9.78
CA LEU A 78 -8.82 -1.80 -9.94
C LEU A 78 -10.22 -2.12 -9.39
N GLY A 79 -10.60 -1.51 -8.27
CA GLY A 79 -11.94 -1.62 -7.69
C GLY A 79 -13.01 -1.13 -8.65
N VAL A 80 -12.83 0.08 -9.20
CA VAL A 80 -13.76 0.66 -10.18
C VAL A 80 -13.92 -0.23 -11.41
N ILE A 81 -12.81 -0.65 -12.02
CA ILE A 81 -12.82 -1.52 -13.21
C ILE A 81 -13.53 -2.86 -12.91
N ARG A 82 -13.30 -3.44 -11.72
CA ARG A 82 -13.97 -4.67 -11.32
C ARG A 82 -15.47 -4.48 -11.23
N ASP A 83 -15.93 -3.35 -10.72
CA ASP A 83 -17.35 -3.06 -10.56
C ASP A 83 -18.02 -2.77 -11.92
N GLU A 84 -17.34 -2.05 -12.83
CA GLU A 84 -17.77 -1.87 -14.23
C GLU A 84 -17.94 -3.23 -14.95
N ILE A 85 -16.97 -4.14 -14.80
CA ILE A 85 -17.04 -5.49 -15.37
C ILE A 85 -18.23 -6.27 -14.80
N LYS A 86 -18.46 -6.19 -13.48
CA LYS A 86 -19.60 -6.86 -12.84
C LYS A 86 -20.95 -6.31 -13.29
N ALA A 87 -21.03 -4.99 -13.50
CA ALA A 87 -22.22 -4.33 -14.02
C ALA A 87 -22.45 -4.63 -15.51
N GLY A 88 -21.41 -5.09 -16.22
CA GLY A 88 -21.46 -5.32 -17.67
C GLY A 88 -21.38 -4.03 -18.49
N GLY A 89 -20.91 -2.94 -17.89
CA GLY A 89 -20.84 -1.64 -18.53
C GLY A 89 -20.44 -0.53 -17.56
N GLU A 90 -20.07 0.64 -18.11
CA GLU A 90 -19.80 1.84 -17.34
C GLU A 90 -21.07 2.65 -17.09
N TRP A 91 -21.12 3.36 -15.96
CA TRP A 91 -22.23 4.25 -15.66
C TRP A 91 -22.00 5.62 -16.31
N ILE A 92 -22.67 5.85 -17.45
CA ILE A 92 -22.56 7.09 -18.21
C ILE A 92 -23.70 8.05 -17.85
N LYS A 93 -23.37 9.29 -17.52
CA LYS A 93 -24.34 10.39 -17.43
C LYS A 93 -24.15 11.31 -18.64
N THR A 94 -25.07 11.22 -19.58
CA THR A 94 -25.06 11.97 -20.84
C THR A 94 -26.47 12.42 -21.20
N ASP A 95 -26.60 13.26 -22.22
CA ASP A 95 -27.89 13.62 -22.80
C ASP A 95 -28.49 12.38 -23.49
N CYS A 96 -29.69 11.99 -23.05
CA CYS A 96 -30.46 10.92 -23.68
C CYS A 96 -31.65 11.52 -24.44
N TYR A 97 -32.02 10.90 -25.55
CA TYR A 97 -33.00 11.46 -26.49
C TYR A 97 -34.36 10.79 -26.30
N ARG A 98 -35.35 11.57 -25.88
CA ARG A 98 -36.73 11.12 -25.70
C ARG A 98 -37.53 11.28 -26.99
N PHE A 99 -38.15 10.19 -27.42
CA PHE A 99 -39.09 10.16 -28.54
C PHE A 99 -40.46 9.72 -28.03
N THR A 100 -41.48 10.48 -28.39
CA THR A 100 -42.85 10.31 -27.92
C THR A 100 -43.72 10.12 -29.15
N GLU A 101 -44.36 8.96 -29.27
CA GLU A 101 -45.18 8.57 -30.43
C GLU A 101 -46.67 8.59 -30.05
N PRO A 102 -47.42 9.63 -30.44
CA PRO A 102 -48.83 9.76 -30.06
C PRO A 102 -49.73 8.67 -30.64
N GLU A 103 -49.35 8.06 -31.77
CA GLU A 103 -50.17 7.06 -32.45
C GLU A 103 -50.14 5.70 -31.74
N THR A 104 -48.98 5.31 -31.20
CA THR A 104 -48.83 4.06 -30.44
C THR A 104 -49.08 4.25 -28.94
N GLY A 105 -48.98 5.49 -28.43
CA GLY A 105 -49.19 5.78 -27.01
C GLY A 105 -47.97 5.54 -26.12
N TYR A 106 -46.78 5.38 -26.72
CA TYR A 106 -45.53 5.08 -26.01
C TYR A 106 -44.49 6.20 -26.15
N THR A 107 -43.67 6.32 -25.12
CA THR A 107 -42.47 7.16 -25.07
C THR A 107 -41.27 6.26 -24.84
N ALA A 108 -40.24 6.41 -25.66
CA ALA A 108 -38.97 5.70 -25.52
C ALA A 108 -37.81 6.69 -25.35
N ILE A 109 -36.81 6.30 -24.56
CA ILE A 109 -35.57 7.05 -24.35
C ILE A 109 -34.44 6.26 -25.00
N TYR A 110 -33.62 6.94 -25.81
CA TYR A 110 -32.48 6.35 -26.48
C TYR A 110 -31.17 6.98 -26.00
N SER A 111 -30.10 6.18 -25.98
CA SER A 111 -28.74 6.66 -25.78
C SER A 111 -28.25 7.46 -27.00
N PRO A 112 -27.13 8.21 -26.88
CA PRO A 112 -26.52 8.87 -28.02
C PRO A 112 -26.15 7.96 -29.19
N GLU A 113 -25.83 6.71 -28.89
CA GLU A 113 -25.50 5.67 -29.87
C GLU A 113 -26.76 5.01 -30.48
N GLY A 114 -27.95 5.42 -30.03
CA GLY A 114 -29.23 4.93 -30.57
C GLY A 114 -29.75 3.64 -29.91
N TYR A 115 -29.18 3.20 -28.78
CA TYR A 115 -29.74 2.06 -28.03
C TYR A 115 -30.97 2.48 -27.24
N LYS A 116 -32.05 1.68 -27.30
CA LYS A 116 -33.26 1.93 -26.50
C LYS A 116 -32.98 1.62 -25.03
N LEU A 117 -33.01 2.65 -24.19
CA LEU A 117 -32.73 2.55 -22.76
C LEU A 117 -33.99 2.22 -21.95
N GLU A 118 -35.10 2.87 -22.28
CA GLU A 118 -36.39 2.72 -21.60
C GLU A 118 -37.52 2.86 -22.62
N GLU A 119 -38.60 2.11 -22.41
CA GLU A 119 -39.87 2.27 -23.11
C GLU A 119 -41.01 2.19 -22.11
N ARG A 120 -41.89 3.18 -22.13
CA ARG A 120 -43.05 3.25 -21.25
C ARG A 120 -44.24 3.90 -21.93
N LYS A 121 -45.41 3.75 -21.33
CA LYS A 121 -46.61 4.50 -21.75
C LYS A 121 -46.38 6.00 -21.57
N MET A 122 -46.95 6.79 -22.47
CA MET A 122 -46.91 8.26 -22.38
C MET A 122 -47.54 8.75 -21.07
N THR A 123 -46.92 9.73 -20.42
CA THR A 123 -47.56 10.47 -19.33
C THR A 123 -48.65 11.41 -19.88
N PRO A 124 -49.59 11.89 -19.05
CA PRO A 124 -50.61 12.85 -19.48
C PRO A 124 -50.04 14.12 -20.11
N GLU A 125 -48.92 14.62 -19.57
CA GLU A 125 -48.20 15.80 -20.08
C GLU A 125 -47.59 15.53 -21.47
N GLU A 126 -47.00 14.35 -21.68
CA GLU A 126 -46.42 13.96 -22.97
C GLU A 126 -47.47 13.74 -24.08
N ARG A 127 -48.74 13.51 -23.71
CA ARG A 127 -49.85 13.46 -24.67
C ARG A 127 -50.20 14.83 -25.22
N GLN A 128 -49.85 15.90 -24.52
CA GLN A 128 -50.07 17.26 -25.00
C GLN A 128 -49.01 17.58 -26.06
N ARG A 129 -49.45 17.66 -27.32
CA ARG A 129 -48.55 17.89 -28.46
C ARG A 129 -47.83 19.23 -28.31
N THR A 130 -46.51 19.21 -28.39
CA THR A 130 -45.70 20.43 -28.42
C THR A 130 -45.65 21.01 -29.84
N VAL A 131 -45.43 22.32 -29.98
CA VAL A 131 -45.36 22.99 -31.29
C VAL A 131 -44.30 22.36 -32.20
N PHE A 132 -43.19 21.89 -31.63
CA PHE A 132 -42.12 21.18 -32.36
C PHE A 132 -42.51 19.80 -32.89
N GLN A 133 -43.53 19.15 -32.33
CA GLN A 133 -44.04 17.87 -32.85
C GLN A 133 -44.99 18.07 -34.03
N LEU A 134 -45.66 19.23 -34.12
CA LEU A 134 -46.55 19.56 -35.24
C LEU A 134 -45.78 19.83 -36.53
N THR A 135 -44.55 20.33 -36.45
CA THR A 135 -43.67 20.61 -37.60
C THR A 135 -42.89 19.39 -38.12
N ARG A 136 -42.85 18.26 -37.39
CA ARG A 136 -42.17 17.03 -37.86
C ARG A 136 -42.93 16.24 -38.94
N LYS A 137 -44.23 16.51 -39.14
CA LYS A 137 -45.09 15.78 -40.10
C LYS A 137 -45.00 16.26 -41.56
N THR A 138 -44.05 17.12 -41.93
CA THR A 138 -43.99 17.71 -43.29
C THR A 138 -42.73 17.36 -44.08
N GLY A 139 -42.13 16.18 -43.89
CA GLY A 139 -40.88 15.85 -44.58
C GLY A 139 -40.55 14.37 -44.66
N THR A 140 -41.40 13.59 -45.32
CA THR A 140 -41.06 12.48 -46.25
C THR A 140 -42.37 11.81 -46.65
N ASP A 141 -43.01 12.38 -47.67
CA ASP A 141 -43.81 11.61 -48.63
C ASP A 141 -42.97 11.59 -49.91
N ASP A 142 -42.33 10.45 -50.18
CA ASP A 142 -41.93 9.96 -51.51
C ASP A 142 -42.05 8.43 -51.48
#